data_AF-A0A519KMT4-F1
#
_entry.id   AF-A0A519KMT4-F1
#
_cell.length_a   1.000
_cell.length_b   1.000
_cell.length_c   1.000
_cell.angle_alpha   90.00
_cell.angle_beta   90.00
_cell.angle_gamma   90.00
#
_symmetry.space_group_name_H-M   'P 1'
#
loop_
_entity.id
_entity.type
_entity.pdbx_description
1 polymer ?
#
loop_
_entity_poly.entity_id
_entity_poly.type
_entity_poly.pdbx_seq_one_letter_code
_entity_poly.pdbx_strand_id
1 'polypeptide(L)'
;MRPGGDRDITRETANNRALEDDRAVRRPRSGRARPAEVQQAARAAVQQAGVQCDVTAASNPGETPDGPVYEVACADAPGWLLVASPAQGFNCLVLAGGTDEGSSRCELPGNSDPVPAMKGYVRALALDCAQISQAAWIGRIGADLDRYEVRCAAGQGYWLEIDTTGHPRGAMTCAEVATAGRRCRFDPAA
;
A
#
# COMPACT_ATOMS: atom_id res chain seq x y z
N MET A 1 -2.33 76.84 0.36
CA MET A 1 -3.00 75.65 -0.20
C MET A 1 -2.06 75.02 -1.22
N ARG A 2 -1.50 73.82 -1.02
CA ARG A 2 -2.16 72.52 -1.22
C ARG A 2 -1.48 71.41 -0.39
N PRO A 3 -2.20 70.63 0.43
CA PRO A 3 -1.67 69.41 1.03
C PRO A 3 -1.97 68.21 0.11
N GLY A 4 -0.95 67.44 -0.26
CA GLY A 4 -1.10 66.34 -1.22
C GLY A 4 -0.28 65.09 -0.92
N GLY A 5 0.17 64.88 0.32
CA GLY A 5 1.04 63.74 0.69
C GLY A 5 0.35 62.63 1.48
N ASP A 6 -0.82 62.89 2.08
CA ASP A 6 -1.38 62.01 3.12
C ASP A 6 -2.34 60.94 2.58
N ARG A 7 -2.85 61.14 1.36
CA ARG A 7 -3.85 60.25 0.73
C ARG A 7 -3.22 59.07 -0.01
N ASP A 8 -1.97 59.19 -0.46
CA ASP A 8 -1.27 58.12 -1.17
C ASP A 8 -0.70 57.08 -0.19
N ILE A 9 -0.12 57.54 0.93
CA ILE A 9 0.42 56.65 1.97
C ILE A 9 -0.68 55.79 2.60
N THR A 10 -1.86 56.37 2.85
CA THR A 10 -3.00 55.66 3.42
C THR A 10 -3.58 54.62 2.44
N ARG A 11 -3.57 54.91 1.13
CA ARG A 11 -4.04 53.99 0.09
C ARG A 11 -3.09 52.81 -0.12
N GLU A 12 -1.78 53.06 -0.09
CA GLU A 12 -0.76 52.01 -0.22
C GLU A 12 -0.77 51.06 0.98
N THR A 13 -0.94 51.60 2.19
CA THR A 13 -1.06 50.80 3.42
C THR A 13 -2.33 49.93 3.42
N ALA A 14 -3.44 50.44 2.89
CA ALA A 14 -4.69 49.69 2.78
C ALA A 14 -4.61 48.56 1.75
N ASN A 15 -3.96 48.79 0.61
CA ASN A 15 -3.72 47.76 -0.40
C ASN A 15 -2.80 46.65 0.12
N ASN A 16 -1.75 47.00 0.86
CA ASN A 16 -0.84 46.00 1.43
C ASN A 16 -1.55 45.12 2.46
N ARG A 17 -2.38 45.70 3.34
CA ARG A 17 -3.19 44.93 4.31
C ARG A 17 -4.21 44.02 3.62
N ALA A 18 -4.86 44.49 2.55
CA ALA A 18 -5.79 43.67 1.78
C ALA A 18 -5.09 42.48 1.10
N LEU A 19 -3.86 42.65 0.61
CA LEU A 19 -3.05 41.56 0.05
C LEU A 19 -2.54 40.59 1.11
N GLU A 20 -2.19 41.07 2.31
CA GLU A 20 -1.81 40.24 3.45
C GLU A 20 -2.99 39.42 3.98
N ASP A 21 -4.17 40.01 4.07
CA ASP A 21 -5.40 39.30 4.43
C ASP A 21 -5.77 38.24 3.39
N ASP A 22 -5.66 38.53 2.10
CA ASP A 22 -5.91 37.54 1.03
C ASP A 22 -4.91 36.37 1.08
N ARG A 23 -3.65 36.65 1.47
CA ARG A 23 -2.61 35.63 1.67
C ARG A 23 -2.85 34.82 2.95
N ALA A 24 -3.42 35.42 3.99
CA ALA A 24 -3.81 34.75 5.22
C ALA A 24 -5.06 33.86 5.03
N VAL A 25 -6.02 34.28 4.19
CA VAL A 25 -7.21 33.51 3.81
C VAL A 25 -6.86 32.30 2.92
N ARG A 26 -5.78 32.40 2.12
CA ARG A 26 -5.21 31.29 1.33
C ARG A 26 -4.28 30.36 2.10
N ARG A 27 -4.10 30.53 3.41
CA ARG A 27 -3.40 29.52 4.22
C ARG A 27 -4.33 28.31 4.35
N PRO A 28 -3.94 27.11 3.87
CA PRO A 28 -4.74 25.92 4.09
C PRO A 28 -4.94 25.74 5.60
N ARG A 29 -6.21 25.66 6.00
CA ARG A 29 -6.60 25.36 7.38
C ARG A 29 -6.02 23.98 7.74
N SER A 30 -5.15 23.95 8.76
CA SER A 30 -4.72 22.76 9.52
C SER A 30 -4.35 21.49 8.72
N GLY A 31 -3.04 21.29 8.51
CA GLY A 31 -2.32 20.06 8.89
C GLY A 31 -2.56 18.73 8.17
N ARG A 32 -3.59 18.54 7.34
CA ARG A 32 -3.82 17.27 6.62
C ARG A 32 -3.62 17.45 5.11
N ALA A 33 -2.73 16.65 4.52
CA ALA A 33 -2.52 16.61 3.08
C ALA A 33 -3.83 16.28 2.34
N ARG A 34 -4.03 16.85 1.16
CA ARG A 34 -5.23 16.59 0.35
C ARG A 34 -5.20 15.15 -0.18
N PRO A 35 -6.36 14.49 -0.41
CA PRO A 35 -6.37 13.10 -0.90
C PRO A 35 -5.55 12.87 -2.17
N ALA A 36 -5.58 13.82 -3.12
CA ALA A 36 -4.78 13.73 -4.35
C ALA A 36 -3.26 13.84 -4.09
N GLU A 37 -2.85 14.65 -3.11
CA GLU A 37 -1.45 14.80 -2.71
C GLU A 37 -0.96 13.50 -2.04
N VAL A 38 -1.78 12.91 -1.16
CA VAL A 38 -1.51 11.60 -0.55
C VAL A 38 -1.38 10.52 -1.62
N GLN A 39 -2.30 10.47 -2.58
CA GLN A 39 -2.25 9.49 -3.68
C GLN A 39 -0.96 9.62 -4.49
N GLN A 40 -0.56 10.84 -4.84
CA GLN A 40 0.67 11.10 -5.60
C GLN A 40 1.92 10.72 -4.81
N ALA A 41 2.00 11.13 -3.53
CA ALA A 41 3.14 10.85 -2.67
C ALA A 41 3.27 9.34 -2.37
N ALA A 42 2.16 8.65 -2.14
CA ALA A 42 2.14 7.21 -1.93
C ALA A 42 2.64 6.45 -3.18
N ARG A 43 2.24 6.87 -4.39
CA ARG A 43 2.78 6.31 -5.64
C ARG A 43 4.29 6.52 -5.75
N ALA A 44 4.81 7.68 -5.35
CA ALA A 44 6.24 7.93 -5.33
C ALA A 44 6.97 7.03 -4.31
N ALA A 45 6.39 6.84 -3.11
CA ALA A 45 6.94 5.95 -2.08
C ALA A 45 6.97 4.49 -2.55
N VAL A 46 5.94 4.01 -3.25
CA VAL A 46 5.92 2.69 -3.90
C VAL A 46 7.12 2.52 -4.84
N GLN A 47 7.36 3.50 -5.72
CA GLN A 47 8.47 3.45 -6.67
C GLN A 47 9.83 3.48 -5.97
N GLN A 48 9.98 4.29 -4.92
CA GLN A 48 11.23 4.39 -4.15
C GLN A 48 11.53 3.12 -3.34
N ALA A 49 10.49 2.46 -2.81
CA ALA A 49 10.62 1.19 -2.09
C ALA A 49 10.80 -0.01 -3.04
N GLY A 50 10.64 0.18 -4.36
CA GLY A 50 10.75 -0.88 -5.35
C GLY A 50 9.66 -1.95 -5.24
N VAL A 51 8.52 -1.64 -4.63
CA VAL A 51 7.43 -2.62 -4.43
C VAL A 51 6.50 -2.67 -5.65
N GLN A 52 6.01 -3.86 -5.96
CA GLN A 52 5.06 -4.06 -7.05
C GLN A 52 3.63 -3.73 -6.59
N CYS A 53 3.14 -2.57 -6.99
CA CYS A 53 1.78 -2.14 -6.67
C CYS A 53 1.23 -1.15 -7.71
N ASP A 54 0.22 -1.57 -8.47
CA ASP A 54 -0.63 -0.60 -9.18
C ASP A 54 -1.64 0.00 -8.19
N VAL A 55 -1.28 1.16 -7.64
CA VAL A 55 -2.02 1.81 -6.55
C VAL A 55 -3.43 2.21 -7.01
N THR A 56 -4.45 1.69 -6.35
CA THR A 56 -5.87 2.02 -6.59
C THR A 56 -6.43 2.96 -5.53
N ALA A 57 -5.93 2.87 -4.30
CA ALA A 57 -6.27 3.76 -3.21
C ALA A 57 -5.05 4.01 -2.32
N ALA A 58 -5.02 5.17 -1.68
CA ALA A 58 -3.98 5.50 -0.71
C ALA A 58 -4.55 6.26 0.49
N SER A 59 -3.93 6.06 1.65
CA SER A 59 -4.15 6.86 2.84
C SER A 59 -2.80 7.28 3.45
N ASN A 60 -2.83 8.31 4.30
CA ASN A 60 -1.72 8.66 5.17
C ASN A 60 -2.19 8.41 6.61
N PRO A 61 -1.84 7.26 7.21
CA PRO A 61 -2.24 6.94 8.59
C PRO A 61 -1.49 7.79 9.63
N GLY A 62 -0.37 8.41 9.25
CA GLY A 62 0.38 9.32 10.10
C GLY A 62 1.83 9.51 9.64
N GLU A 63 2.68 9.83 10.61
CA GLU A 63 4.11 10.04 10.43
C GLU A 63 4.90 9.27 11.50
N THR A 64 6.12 8.85 11.16
CA THR A 64 7.13 8.31 12.08
C THR A 64 8.36 9.23 12.08
N PRO A 65 9.36 9.01 12.95
CA PRO A 65 10.65 9.69 12.84
C PRO A 65 11.32 9.52 11.46
N ASP A 66 10.98 8.44 10.76
CA ASP A 66 11.45 8.08 9.42
C ASP A 66 10.57 8.68 8.31
N GLY A 67 9.70 9.64 8.65
CA GLY A 67 8.88 10.40 7.72
C GLY A 67 7.42 9.95 7.60
N PRO A 68 6.70 10.45 6.59
CA PRO A 68 5.29 10.10 6.40
C PRO A 68 5.10 8.61 6.11
N VAL A 69 4.03 8.06 6.67
CA VAL A 69 3.57 6.71 6.38
C VAL A 69 2.48 6.78 5.31
N TYR A 70 2.51 5.86 4.36
CA TYR A 70 1.46 5.68 3.38
C TYR A 70 0.93 4.26 3.45
N GLU A 71 -0.39 4.11 3.48
CA GLU A 71 -1.01 2.83 3.17
C GLU A 71 -1.50 2.87 1.74
N VAL A 72 -1.24 1.82 0.96
CA VAL A 72 -1.73 1.68 -0.41
C VAL A 72 -2.49 0.37 -0.57
N ALA A 73 -3.59 0.43 -1.33
CA ALA A 73 -4.23 -0.74 -1.90
C ALA A 73 -3.80 -0.88 -3.35
N CYS A 74 -3.50 -2.11 -3.77
CA CYS A 74 -3.10 -2.43 -5.14
C CYS A 74 -4.27 -3.05 -5.91
N ALA A 75 -4.27 -2.97 -7.24
CA ALA A 75 -5.36 -3.46 -8.07
C ALA A 75 -5.64 -4.96 -7.90
N ASP A 76 -4.59 -5.79 -7.94
CA ASP A 76 -4.69 -7.25 -7.83
C ASP A 76 -3.44 -7.90 -7.19
N ALA A 77 -2.80 -7.15 -6.30
CA ALA A 77 -1.72 -7.60 -5.44
C ALA A 77 -2.05 -7.22 -3.99
N PRO A 78 -1.37 -7.79 -2.97
CA PRO A 78 -1.46 -7.31 -1.61
C PRO A 78 -1.07 -5.84 -1.52
N GLY A 79 -1.78 -5.07 -0.69
CA GLY A 79 -1.38 -3.71 -0.35
C GLY A 79 -0.18 -3.63 0.58
N TRP A 80 0.27 -2.40 0.80
CA TRP A 80 1.49 -2.09 1.54
C TRP A 80 1.29 -0.94 2.51
N LEU A 81 1.95 -1.03 3.67
CA LEU A 81 2.34 0.13 4.46
C LEU A 81 3.75 0.54 4.06
N LEU A 82 3.96 1.83 3.81
CA LEU A 82 5.21 2.39 3.30
C LEU A 82 5.69 3.47 4.25
N VAL A 83 6.95 3.41 4.66
CA VAL A 83 7.64 4.47 5.40
C VAL A 83 8.60 5.16 4.45
N ALA A 84 8.61 6.49 4.41
CA ALA A 84 9.26 7.24 3.34
C ALA A 84 10.80 7.34 3.44
N SER A 85 11.43 7.23 4.61
CA SER A 85 12.87 7.51 4.77
C SER A 85 13.58 6.67 5.85
N PRO A 86 14.31 5.59 5.47
CA PRO A 86 14.45 5.08 4.11
C PRO A 86 13.13 4.49 3.60
N ALA A 87 12.93 4.52 2.29
CA ALA A 87 11.75 3.93 1.65
C ALA A 87 11.70 2.43 1.98
N GLN A 88 10.72 2.04 2.79
CA GLN A 88 10.51 0.65 3.23
C GLN A 88 9.05 0.29 3.05
N GLY A 89 8.80 -0.94 2.58
CA GLY A 89 7.46 -1.49 2.39
C GLY A 89 7.20 -2.67 3.30
N PHE A 90 6.00 -2.70 3.89
CA PHE A 90 5.51 -3.78 4.72
C PHE A 90 4.19 -4.31 4.13
N ASN A 91 4.18 -5.57 3.74
CA ASN A 91 3.01 -6.19 3.10
C ASN A 91 1.86 -6.34 4.09
N CYS A 92 0.68 -5.83 3.74
CA CYS A 92 -0.48 -5.80 4.63
C CYS A 92 -1.00 -7.19 5.04
N LEU A 93 -0.95 -8.17 4.15
CA LEU A 93 -1.40 -9.54 4.46
C LEU A 93 -0.43 -10.24 5.40
N VAL A 94 0.87 -9.95 5.28
CA VAL A 94 1.90 -10.45 6.18
C VAL A 94 1.73 -9.83 7.56
N LEU A 95 1.56 -8.50 7.64
CA LEU A 95 1.32 -7.81 8.90
C LEU A 95 0.07 -8.34 9.62
N ALA A 96 -1.00 -8.64 8.87
CA ALA A 96 -2.21 -9.24 9.41
C ALA A 96 -2.03 -10.70 9.89
N GLY A 97 -1.10 -11.44 9.28
CA GLY A 97 -0.79 -12.83 9.63
C GLY A 97 0.29 -13.00 10.70
N GLY A 98 1.03 -11.95 11.03
CA GLY A 98 2.10 -11.94 12.04
C GLY A 98 1.57 -11.94 13.48
N THR A 99 2.43 -12.33 14.42
CA THR A 99 2.14 -12.33 15.87
C THR A 99 2.65 -11.09 16.60
N ASP A 100 3.25 -10.14 15.87
CA ASP A 100 3.84 -8.95 16.48
C ASP A 100 2.73 -7.98 16.90
N GLU A 101 2.51 -7.90 18.21
CA GLU A 101 1.58 -6.97 18.85
C GLU A 101 2.10 -5.53 18.73
N GLY A 102 1.84 -4.89 17.59
CA GLY A 102 2.17 -3.49 17.38
C GLY A 102 1.32 -2.89 16.27
N SER A 103 0.18 -2.30 16.66
CA SER A 103 -0.76 -1.32 16.05
C SER A 103 -0.74 -0.92 14.55
N SER A 104 0.02 -1.55 13.66
CA SER A 104 0.12 -1.19 12.25
C SER A 104 -0.86 -2.01 11.43
N ARG A 105 -2.16 -1.77 11.64
CA ARG A 105 -3.19 -2.41 10.80
C ARG A 105 -3.30 -1.60 9.52
N CYS A 106 -3.08 -2.24 8.39
CA CYS A 106 -3.62 -1.72 7.15
C CYS A 106 -5.15 -1.57 7.31
N GLU A 107 -5.67 -0.37 7.10
CA GLU A 107 -7.07 -0.01 7.29
C GLU A 107 -7.84 0.07 5.97
N LEU A 108 -7.16 0.22 4.85
CA LEU A 108 -7.81 0.25 3.54
C LEU A 108 -8.52 -1.09 3.30
N PRO A 109 -9.82 -1.09 2.96
CA PRO A 109 -10.58 -2.32 2.75
C PRO A 109 -10.00 -3.28 1.70
N GLY A 110 -9.27 -2.75 0.72
CA GLY A 110 -8.59 -3.55 -0.31
C GLY A 110 -7.44 -4.42 0.22
N ASN A 111 -7.03 -4.25 1.47
CA ASN A 111 -5.84 -4.87 2.05
C ASN A 111 -6.15 -6.04 2.99
N SER A 112 -7.43 -6.30 3.30
CA SER A 112 -7.83 -7.33 4.27
C SER A 112 -8.15 -8.69 3.66
N ASP A 113 -8.49 -8.75 2.36
CA ASP A 113 -8.91 -9.98 1.71
C ASP A 113 -7.78 -10.56 0.84
N PRO A 114 -7.21 -11.73 1.19
CA PRO A 114 -6.16 -12.36 0.41
C PRO A 114 -6.63 -12.90 -0.95
N VAL A 115 -7.92 -13.22 -1.12
CA VAL A 115 -8.44 -13.82 -2.37
C VAL A 115 -8.27 -12.88 -3.59
N PRO A 116 -8.77 -11.64 -3.57
CA PRO A 116 -8.54 -10.70 -4.66
C PRO A 116 -7.07 -10.31 -4.81
N ALA A 117 -6.32 -10.25 -3.70
CA ALA A 117 -4.91 -9.89 -3.69
C ALA A 117 -3.98 -10.88 -4.40
N MET A 118 -4.39 -12.15 -4.55
CA MET A 118 -3.57 -13.16 -5.24
C MET A 118 -3.79 -13.21 -6.76
N LYS A 119 -4.78 -12.48 -7.30
CA LYS A 119 -5.16 -12.55 -8.72
C LYS A 119 -4.01 -12.14 -9.66
N GLY A 120 -3.29 -11.09 -9.32
CA GLY A 120 -2.15 -10.60 -10.08
C GLY A 120 -0.99 -11.60 -10.08
N TYR A 121 -0.73 -12.26 -8.95
CA TYR A 121 0.31 -13.28 -8.84
C TYR A 121 -0.01 -14.54 -9.64
N VAL A 122 -1.25 -15.03 -9.54
CA VAL A 122 -1.74 -16.17 -10.36
C VAL A 122 -1.57 -15.89 -11.84
N ARG A 123 -1.93 -14.67 -12.29
CA ARG A 123 -1.79 -14.26 -13.69
C ARG A 123 -0.32 -14.11 -14.10
N ALA A 124 0.52 -13.48 -13.27
CA ALA A 124 1.94 -13.28 -13.55
C ALA A 124 2.71 -14.60 -13.65
N LEU A 125 2.30 -15.60 -12.88
CA LEU A 125 2.86 -16.96 -12.90
C LEU A 125 2.20 -17.89 -13.92
N ALA A 126 1.23 -17.39 -14.70
CA ALA A 126 0.48 -18.15 -15.71
C ALA A 126 -0.14 -19.46 -15.19
N LEU A 127 -0.69 -19.44 -13.98
CA LEU A 127 -1.27 -20.62 -13.35
C LEU A 127 -2.69 -20.88 -13.86
N ASP A 128 -3.07 -22.15 -13.98
CA ASP A 128 -4.43 -22.57 -14.30
C ASP A 128 -5.34 -22.47 -13.07
N CYS A 129 -5.69 -21.22 -12.73
CA CYS A 129 -6.47 -20.89 -11.53
C CYS A 129 -7.36 -19.68 -11.79
N ALA A 130 -8.33 -19.81 -12.71
CA ALA A 130 -9.15 -18.69 -13.15
C ALA A 130 -9.95 -18.02 -12.01
N GLN A 131 -10.36 -18.79 -11.00
CA GLN A 131 -11.09 -18.30 -9.83
C GLN A 131 -10.44 -18.87 -8.57
N ILE A 132 -10.13 -17.99 -7.62
CA ILE A 132 -9.58 -18.35 -6.32
C ILE A 132 -10.73 -18.45 -5.32
N SER A 133 -10.85 -19.57 -4.62
CA SER A 133 -11.86 -19.76 -3.56
C SER A 133 -11.31 -19.46 -2.17
N GLN A 134 -10.02 -19.72 -1.94
CA GLN A 134 -9.35 -19.43 -0.67
C GLN A 134 -7.92 -18.98 -0.93
N ALA A 135 -7.43 -18.06 -0.11
CA ALA A 135 -6.03 -17.67 -0.10
C ALA A 135 -5.59 -17.28 1.32
N ALA A 136 -4.30 -17.44 1.61
CA ALA A 136 -3.70 -16.94 2.85
C ALA A 136 -2.18 -16.81 2.70
N TRP A 137 -1.59 -15.87 3.43
CA TRP A 137 -0.17 -15.96 3.75
C TRP A 137 0.04 -17.10 4.75
N ILE A 138 1.04 -17.96 4.51
CA ILE A 138 1.29 -19.15 5.33
C ILE A 138 2.68 -19.16 5.98
N GLY A 139 3.45 -18.08 5.81
CA GLY A 139 4.72 -17.89 6.49
C GLY A 139 5.82 -17.35 5.59
N ARG A 140 6.89 -16.89 6.23
CA ARG A 140 8.12 -16.44 5.58
C ARG A 140 9.10 -17.60 5.38
N ILE A 141 9.83 -17.58 4.29
CA ILE A 141 10.93 -18.50 3.96
C ILE A 141 12.22 -17.68 3.91
N GLY A 142 13.13 -17.90 4.87
CA GLY A 142 14.36 -17.13 4.95
C GLY A 142 14.11 -15.63 5.19
N ALA A 143 14.94 -14.77 4.60
CA ALA A 143 14.82 -13.32 4.76
C ALA A 143 13.90 -12.67 3.69
N ASP A 144 13.84 -13.26 2.50
CA ASP A 144 13.44 -12.51 1.30
C ASP A 144 12.20 -13.05 0.58
N LEU A 145 11.60 -14.15 1.06
CA LEU A 145 10.45 -14.77 0.41
C LEU A 145 9.28 -14.96 1.37
N ASP A 146 8.10 -14.50 0.98
CA ASP A 146 6.85 -14.83 1.61
C ASP A 146 6.13 -15.95 0.83
N ARG A 147 5.55 -16.90 1.56
CA ARG A 147 4.75 -17.97 0.99
C ARG A 147 3.27 -17.71 1.20
N TYR A 148 2.52 -17.85 0.12
CA TYR A 148 1.06 -17.83 0.12
C TYR A 148 0.52 -19.18 -0.31
N GLU A 149 -0.63 -19.56 0.20
CA GLU A 149 -1.40 -20.68 -0.31
C GLU A 149 -2.66 -20.17 -1.01
N VAL A 150 -2.96 -20.75 -2.17
CA VAL A 150 -4.13 -20.46 -2.98
C VAL A 150 -4.86 -21.76 -3.29
N ARG A 151 -6.18 -21.79 -3.09
CA ARG A 151 -7.05 -22.83 -3.62
C ARG A 151 -7.88 -22.27 -4.77
N CYS A 152 -7.83 -22.94 -5.91
CA CYS A 152 -8.68 -22.65 -7.05
C CYS A 152 -10.09 -23.20 -6.80
N ALA A 153 -11.12 -22.50 -7.30
CA ALA A 153 -12.50 -22.95 -7.20
C ALA A 153 -12.72 -24.28 -7.94
N ALA A 154 -11.97 -24.50 -9.03
CA ALA A 154 -11.85 -25.76 -9.74
C ALA A 154 -10.36 -26.07 -9.97
N GLY A 155 -9.99 -27.35 -9.95
CA GLY A 155 -8.61 -27.81 -10.11
C GLY A 155 -7.81 -27.88 -8.80
N GLN A 156 -6.48 -27.94 -8.92
CA GLN A 156 -5.54 -28.00 -7.80
C GLN A 156 -5.29 -26.64 -7.13
N GLY A 157 -4.83 -26.66 -5.88
CA GLY A 157 -4.25 -25.51 -5.22
C GLY A 157 -2.75 -25.33 -5.50
N TYR A 158 -2.20 -24.21 -5.03
CA TYR A 158 -0.81 -23.82 -5.20
C TYR A 158 -0.22 -23.20 -3.93
N TRP A 159 1.06 -23.46 -3.68
CA TRP A 159 1.92 -22.59 -2.89
C TRP A 159 2.62 -21.60 -3.81
N LEU A 160 2.45 -20.31 -3.55
CA LEU A 160 3.11 -19.22 -4.28
C LEU A 160 4.29 -18.71 -3.45
N GLU A 161 5.41 -18.44 -4.10
CA GLU A 161 6.58 -17.79 -3.51
C GLU A 161 6.74 -16.42 -4.13
N ILE A 162 6.67 -15.40 -3.28
CA ILE A 162 6.72 -13.99 -3.67
C ILE A 162 7.85 -13.36 -2.86
N ASP A 163 8.69 -12.55 -3.49
CA ASP A 163 9.70 -11.83 -2.70
C ASP A 163 9.08 -10.75 -1.80
N THR A 164 9.87 -10.25 -0.86
CA THR A 164 9.44 -9.22 0.10
C THR A 164 9.11 -7.86 -0.53
N THR A 165 9.29 -7.70 -1.85
CA THR A 165 8.88 -6.52 -2.63
C THR A 165 7.65 -6.79 -3.52
N GLY A 166 7.07 -7.99 -3.46
CA GLY A 166 5.86 -8.35 -4.19
C GLY A 166 6.11 -8.90 -5.59
N HIS A 167 7.34 -9.25 -5.97
CA HIS A 167 7.56 -9.92 -7.25
C HIS A 167 7.37 -11.44 -7.11
N PRO A 168 6.49 -12.06 -7.91
CA PRO A 168 6.36 -13.52 -7.94
C PRO A 168 7.66 -14.18 -8.38
N ARG A 169 8.10 -15.19 -7.60
CA ARG A 169 9.33 -15.95 -7.84
C ARG A 169 9.06 -17.36 -8.35
N GLY A 170 7.95 -17.97 -7.93
CA GLY A 170 7.55 -19.29 -8.39
C GLY A 170 6.24 -19.77 -7.76
N ALA A 171 5.81 -20.94 -8.20
CA ALA A 171 4.70 -21.68 -7.61
C ALA A 171 4.99 -23.17 -7.60
N MET A 172 4.39 -23.87 -6.64
CA MET A 172 4.31 -25.34 -6.60
C MET A 172 2.85 -25.73 -6.48
N THR A 173 2.42 -26.71 -7.26
CA THR A 173 1.11 -27.34 -7.09
C THR A 173 1.04 -28.03 -5.73
N CYS A 174 -0.17 -28.15 -5.17
CA CYS A 174 -0.36 -28.89 -3.92
C CYS A 174 0.02 -30.38 -4.03
N ALA A 175 -0.02 -30.96 -5.24
CA ALA A 175 0.46 -32.31 -5.50
C ALA A 175 2.00 -32.43 -5.39
N GLU A 176 2.74 -31.45 -5.93
CA GLU A 176 4.20 -31.38 -5.76
C GLU A 176 4.57 -31.17 -4.29
N VAL A 177 3.86 -30.29 -3.59
CA VAL A 177 4.00 -30.06 -2.14
C VAL A 177 3.78 -31.37 -1.36
N ALA A 178 2.76 -32.15 -1.72
CA ALA A 178 2.49 -33.45 -1.13
C ALA A 178 3.61 -34.46 -1.36
N THR A 179 4.16 -34.49 -2.59
CA THR A 179 5.28 -35.36 -2.96
C THR A 179 6.55 -35.03 -2.15
N ALA A 180 6.72 -33.76 -1.77
CA ALA A 180 7.78 -33.30 -0.88
C ALA A 180 7.51 -33.57 0.63
N GLY A 181 6.48 -34.35 0.98
CA GLY A 181 6.14 -34.70 2.36
C GLY A 181 5.49 -33.56 3.15
N ARG A 182 5.00 -32.52 2.47
CA ARG A 182 4.26 -31.41 3.06
C ARG A 182 2.77 -31.51 2.67
N ARG A 183 1.94 -30.58 3.14
CA ARG A 183 0.52 -30.54 2.76
C ARG A 183 0.05 -29.10 2.62
N CYS A 184 -0.74 -28.86 1.58
CA CYS A 184 -1.58 -27.67 1.51
C CYS A 184 -2.69 -27.75 2.56
N ARG A 185 -3.07 -26.59 3.11
CA ARG A 185 -4.16 -26.43 4.07
C ARG A 185 -5.54 -26.44 3.41
N PHE A 186 -5.69 -25.80 2.25
CA PHE A 186 -6.93 -25.58 1.51
C PHE A 186 -7.17 -26.62 0.41
N ASP A 187 -6.20 -27.50 0.17
CA ASP A 187 -6.32 -28.62 -0.74
C ASP A 187 -6.27 -29.93 0.06
N PRO A 188 -7.39 -30.34 0.69
CA PRO A 188 -7.44 -31.61 1.38
C PRO A 188 -7.18 -32.74 0.38
N ALA A 189 -6.44 -33.75 0.81
CA ALA A 189 -6.18 -34.93 -0.01
C ALA A 189 -7.50 -35.52 -0.52
N ALA A 190 -7.54 -35.83 -1.81
CA ALA A 190 -8.63 -36.59 -2.42
C ALA A 190 -8.75 -37.98 -1.79
#